data_AF-A0A2N3AK80-F1
#
_entry.id   AF-A0A2N3AK80-F1
#
_cell.length_a   1.000
_cell.length_b   1.000
_cell.length_c   1.000
_cell.angle_alpha   90.00
_cell.angle_beta   90.00
_cell.angle_gamma   90.00
#
_symmetry.space_group_name_H-M   'P 1'
#
loop_
_entity.id
_entity.type
_entity.pdbx_description
1 polymer ?
#
loop_
_entity_poly.entity_id
_entity_poly.type
_entity_poly.pdbx_seq_one_letter_code
_entity_poly.pdbx_strand_id
1 'polypeptide(L)'
;MKYNKKVNLIKVKNIILLIIVILIITAIFLFPAKEKGGIPIDARLRYDERSLVEARYYQKLGDNLVQCNLCFRGCIIKEERRGTCRNRA
;
A
#
# COMPACT_ATOMS: atom_id res chain seq x y z
N MET A 1 66.95 -16.83 -1.17
CA MET A 1 66.20 -15.59 -1.47
C MET A 1 64.70 -15.82 -1.85
N LYS A 2 64.04 -16.88 -1.37
CA LYS A 2 62.61 -17.18 -1.67
C LYS A 2 61.62 -16.61 -0.64
N TYR A 3 62.06 -16.38 0.59
CA TYR A 3 61.23 -15.91 1.71
C TYR A 3 60.68 -14.49 1.48
N ASN A 4 61.55 -13.55 1.04
CA ASN A 4 61.15 -12.16 0.81
C ASN A 4 60.13 -12.01 -0.34
N LYS A 5 60.23 -12.86 -1.37
CA LYS A 5 59.25 -12.90 -2.47
C LYS A 5 57.87 -13.37 -2.00
N LYS A 6 57.81 -14.37 -1.10
CA LYS A 6 56.55 -14.87 -0.52
C LYS A 6 55.89 -13.83 0.40
N VAL A 7 56.67 -13.12 1.22
CA VAL A 7 56.18 -12.03 2.07
C VAL A 7 55.65 -10.85 1.24
N ASN A 8 56.34 -10.48 0.15
CA ASN A 8 55.83 -9.47 -0.78
C ASN A 8 54.57 -9.93 -1.51
N LEU A 9 54.46 -11.20 -1.90
CA LEU A 9 53.25 -11.75 -2.52
C LEU A 9 52.05 -11.72 -1.57
N ILE A 10 52.26 -12.01 -0.28
CA ILE A 10 51.23 -11.93 0.76
C ILE A 10 50.80 -10.47 1.00
N LYS A 11 51.76 -9.54 1.08
CA LYS A 11 51.46 -8.10 1.20
C LYS A 11 50.68 -7.57 0.00
N VAL A 12 51.09 -7.92 -1.21
CA VAL A 12 50.41 -7.52 -2.46
C VAL A 12 48.99 -8.09 -2.51
N LYS A 13 48.80 -9.37 -2.16
CA LYS A 13 47.47 -9.98 -2.08
C LYS A 13 46.57 -9.29 -1.05
N ASN A 14 47.10 -8.92 0.11
CA ASN A 14 46.33 -8.21 1.14
C ASN A 14 45.97 -6.78 0.73
N ILE A 15 46.88 -6.07 0.05
CA ILE A 15 46.61 -4.74 -0.51
C ILE A 15 45.51 -4.82 -1.57
N ILE A 16 45.58 -5.80 -2.48
CA ILE A 16 44.54 -6.03 -3.50
C ILE A 16 43.19 -6.35 -2.85
N LEU A 17 43.19 -7.19 -1.81
CA LEU A 17 41.97 -7.52 -1.06
C LEU A 17 41.34 -6.27 -0.43
N LEU A 18 42.15 -5.39 0.18
CA LEU A 18 41.66 -4.13 0.76
C LEU A 18 41.06 -3.20 -0.29
N ILE A 19 41.68 -3.08 -1.48
CA ILE A 19 41.15 -2.26 -2.57
C ILE A 19 39.78 -2.77 -3.04
N ILE A 20 39.62 -4.09 -3.18
CA ILE A 20 38.34 -4.71 -3.58
C ILE A 20 37.25 -4.41 -2.55
N VAL A 21 37.56 -4.54 -1.26
CA VAL A 21 36.62 -4.25 -0.17
C VAL A 21 36.17 -2.78 -0.20
N ILE A 22 37.10 -1.84 -0.40
CA ILE A 22 36.78 -0.41 -0.51
C ILE A 22 35.88 -0.14 -1.72
N LEU A 23 36.13 -0.77 -2.87
CA LEU A 23 35.29 -0.62 -4.06
C LEU A 23 33.87 -1.15 -3.84
N ILE A 24 33.70 -2.26 -3.13
CA ILE A 24 32.37 -2.78 -2.79
C ILE A 24 31.63 -1.83 -1.85
N ILE A 25 32.31 -1.33 -0.81
CA ILE A 25 31.72 -0.40 0.16
C ILE A 25 31.30 0.90 -0.55
N THR A 26 32.16 1.48 -1.39
CA THR A 26 31.84 2.71 -2.14
C THR A 26 30.67 2.49 -3.11
N ALA A 27 30.57 1.33 -3.76
CA ALA A 27 29.42 1.02 -4.61
C ALA A 27 28.10 0.93 -3.81
N ILE A 28 28.12 0.37 -2.59
CA ILE A 28 26.93 0.31 -1.71
C ILE A 28 26.48 1.72 -1.30
N PHE A 29 27.42 2.62 -1.02
CA PHE A 29 27.09 4.02 -0.67
C PHE A 29 26.67 4.87 -1.87
N LEU A 30 27.27 4.67 -3.05
CA LEU A 30 26.96 5.43 -4.28
C LEU A 30 25.67 4.96 -4.96
N PHE A 31 25.31 3.69 -4.79
CA PHE A 31 24.05 3.13 -5.27
C PHE A 31 23.19 2.78 -4.06
N PRO A 32 22.52 3.76 -3.43
CA PRO A 32 21.49 3.43 -2.45
C PRO A 32 20.52 2.49 -3.16
N ALA A 33 20.44 1.25 -2.68
CA ALA A 33 19.52 0.27 -3.20
C ALA A 33 18.13 0.91 -3.14
N LYS A 34 17.61 1.27 -4.32
CA LYS A 34 16.30 1.90 -4.49
C LYS A 34 15.30 1.02 -3.74
N GLU A 35 14.86 1.47 -2.57
CA GLU A 35 13.93 0.74 -1.74
C GLU A 35 12.73 0.37 -2.62
N LYS A 36 12.51 -0.94 -2.74
CA LYS A 36 11.35 -1.46 -3.45
C LYS A 36 10.12 -1.08 -2.64
N GLY A 37 9.40 -0.08 -3.15
CA GLY A 37 7.97 0.06 -2.98
C GLY A 37 7.49 0.31 -1.56
N GLY A 38 7.56 1.56 -1.12
CA GLY A 38 6.49 2.07 -0.28
C GLY A 38 5.18 2.04 -1.08
N ILE A 39 4.08 1.60 -0.46
CA ILE A 39 2.75 1.91 -0.98
C ILE A 39 2.65 3.44 -0.94
N PRO A 40 2.39 4.14 -2.06
CA PRO A 40 2.14 5.57 -2.01
C PRO A 40 0.96 5.83 -1.08
N ILE A 41 1.23 6.44 0.08
CA ILE A 41 0.21 6.83 1.07
C ILE A 41 -0.76 7.84 0.45
N ASP A 42 -0.31 8.52 -0.59
CA ASP A 42 -1.04 9.41 -1.50
C ASP A 42 -2.20 8.73 -2.25
N ALA A 43 -2.30 7.39 -2.25
CA ALA A 43 -3.51 6.71 -2.69
C ALA A 43 -4.70 6.83 -1.70
N ARG A 44 -4.47 7.17 -0.42
CA ARG A 44 -5.55 7.42 0.55
C ARG A 44 -6.09 8.85 0.53
N LEU A 45 -5.33 9.82 0.03
CA LEU A 45 -5.71 11.24 0.07
C LEU A 45 -6.43 11.76 -1.19
N ARG A 46 -6.70 10.88 -2.17
CA ARG A 46 -7.74 11.11 -3.18
C ARG A 46 -9.03 10.35 -2.87
N TYR A 47 -9.33 10.16 -1.60
CA TYR A 47 -10.69 9.81 -1.20
C TYR A 47 -11.52 11.09 -1.22
N ASP A 48 -12.18 11.38 -2.35
CA ASP A 48 -13.10 12.51 -2.46
C ASP A 48 -14.22 12.26 -1.46
N GLU A 49 -14.31 13.08 -0.41
CA GLU A 49 -15.37 12.98 0.61
C GLU A 49 -16.77 13.05 -0.05
N ARG A 50 -16.89 13.68 -1.23
CA ARG A 50 -18.11 13.67 -2.06
C ARG A 50 -18.48 12.30 -2.65
N SER A 51 -17.57 11.33 -2.61
CA SER A 51 -17.79 9.95 -3.09
C SER A 51 -18.30 9.01 -1.99
N LEU A 52 -18.38 9.47 -0.74
CA LEU A 52 -19.04 8.75 0.33
C LEU A 52 -20.54 8.71 0.07
N VAL A 53 -21.07 7.53 -0.21
CA VAL A 53 -22.50 7.29 -0.28
C VAL A 53 -22.91 6.59 1.00
N GLU A 54 -23.99 7.03 1.64
CA GLU A 54 -24.58 6.33 2.78
C GLU A 54 -24.83 4.86 2.41
N ALA A 55 -24.51 3.95 3.34
CA ALA A 55 -24.79 2.54 3.18
C ALA A 55 -26.31 2.34 3.03
N ARG A 56 -26.73 2.03 1.81
CA ARG A 56 -28.13 1.82 1.45
C ARG A 56 -28.44 0.33 1.34
N TYR A 57 -29.45 -0.12 2.06
CA TYR A 57 -29.98 -1.49 1.92
C TYR A 57 -31.44 -1.43 1.46
N TYR A 58 -31.61 -1.02 0.20
CA TYR A 58 -32.90 -0.92 -0.49
C TYR A 58 -32.78 -1.33 -1.97
N GLN A 59 -33.89 -1.73 -2.58
CA GLN A 59 -34.04 -1.98 -4.01
C GLN A 59 -34.91 -0.89 -4.66
N LYS A 60 -34.53 -0.38 -5.84
CA LYS A 60 -35.38 0.58 -6.58
C LYS A 60 -36.48 -0.17 -7.33
N LEU A 61 -37.72 0.32 -7.26
CA LEU A 61 -38.90 -0.30 -7.89
C LEU A 61 -39.40 0.46 -9.13
N GLY A 62 -38.92 1.68 -9.38
CA GLY A 62 -39.47 2.58 -10.42
C GLY A 62 -40.42 3.63 -9.82
N ASP A 63 -40.86 4.61 -10.61
CA ASP A 63 -41.82 5.67 -10.19
C ASP A 63 -41.46 6.40 -8.87
N ASN A 64 -40.16 6.64 -8.63
CA ASN A 64 -39.64 7.20 -7.39
C ASN A 64 -40.04 6.38 -6.15
N LEU A 65 -40.05 5.05 -6.25
CA LEU A 65 -40.29 4.12 -5.14
C LEU A 65 -39.05 3.24 -4.89
N VAL A 66 -38.82 2.97 -3.61
CA VAL A 66 -37.76 2.08 -3.13
C VAL A 66 -38.32 1.09 -2.11
N GLN A 67 -37.84 -0.15 -2.16
CA GLN A 67 -38.14 -1.20 -1.20
C GLN A 67 -37.00 -1.33 -0.19
N CYS A 68 -37.27 -1.04 1.08
CA CYS A 68 -36.33 -1.18 2.18
C CYS A 68 -36.13 -2.66 2.52
N ASN A 69 -34.88 -3.12 2.49
CA ASN A 69 -34.52 -4.52 2.75
C ASN A 69 -33.89 -4.72 4.13
N LEU A 70 -33.80 -3.68 4.98
CA LEU A 70 -33.18 -3.76 6.33
C LEU A 70 -33.81 -4.81 7.24
N CYS A 71 -35.07 -5.17 7.01
CA CYS A 71 -35.77 -6.26 7.69
C CYS A 71 -36.62 -7.02 6.68
N PHE A 72 -37.11 -8.20 7.07
CA PHE A 72 -37.93 -9.08 6.24
C PHE A 72 -39.28 -8.46 5.77
N ARG A 73 -39.66 -7.29 6.28
CA ARG A 73 -40.95 -6.64 5.94
C ARG A 73 -40.97 -5.97 4.57
N GLY A 74 -39.81 -5.67 3.97
CA GLY A 74 -39.75 -5.15 2.59
C GLY A 74 -40.56 -3.87 2.34
N CYS A 75 -40.51 -2.90 3.25
CA CYS A 75 -41.38 -1.71 3.18
C CYS A 75 -41.13 -0.85 1.94
N ILE A 76 -42.20 -0.42 1.25
CA ILE A 76 -42.12 0.49 0.10
C ILE A 76 -42.19 1.94 0.58
N ILE A 77 -41.21 2.75 0.17
CA ILE A 77 -41.07 4.16 0.53
C ILE A 77 -40.85 4.95 -0.75
N LYS A 78 -41.25 6.23 -0.77
CA LYS A 78 -40.84 7.14 -1.84
C LYS A 78 -39.32 7.36 -1.79
N GLU A 79 -38.69 7.40 -2.95
CA GLU A 79 -37.27 7.73 -3.10
C GLU A 79 -36.99 9.10 -2.46
N GLU A 80 -35.81 9.25 -1.85
CA GLU A 80 -35.37 10.46 -1.11
C GLU A 80 -36.24 10.84 0.11
N ARG A 81 -37.19 10.00 0.53
CA ARG A 81 -37.98 10.21 1.74
C ARG A 81 -37.50 9.28 2.87
N ARG A 82 -37.70 9.73 4.12
CA ARG A 82 -37.57 8.87 5.30
C ARG A 82 -38.89 8.15 5.55
N GLY A 83 -38.84 6.84 5.70
CA GLY A 83 -39.96 6.02 6.19
C GLY A 83 -39.70 5.55 7.61
N THR A 84 -40.76 5.40 8.40
CA THR A 84 -40.65 4.87 9.76
C THR A 84 -40.53 3.34 9.71
N CYS A 85 -39.30 2.84 9.87
CA CYS A 85 -39.05 1.41 10.01
C CYS A 85 -39.51 0.96 11.40
N ARG A 86 -40.75 0.46 11.52
CA ARG A 86 -41.33 -0.10 12.77
C ARG A 86 -40.68 -1.42 13.21
N ASN A 87 -39.38 -1.61 12.91
CA ASN A 87 -38.59 -2.80 13.25
C ASN A 87 -37.77 -2.59 14.54
N ARG A 88 -37.49 -1.35 14.93
CA ARG A 88 -37.18 -0.98 16.31
C ARG A 88 -38.29 -0.05 16.77
N ALA A 89 -38.98 -0.42 17.83
CA ALA A 89 -39.92 0.46 18.52
C ALA A 89 -39.16 1.61 19.21
#